data_AF-A0A146L7R8-F1
#
_entry.id   AF-A0A146L7R8-F1
#
_cell.length_a   1.000
_cell.length_b   1.000
_cell.length_c   1.000
_cell.angle_alpha   90.00
_cell.angle_beta   90.00
_cell.angle_gamma   90.00
#
_symmetry.space_group_name_H-M   'P 1'
#
loop_
_entity.id
_entity.type
_entity.pdbx_description
1 polymer ?
#
loop_
_entity_poly.entity_id
_entity_poly.type
_entity_poly.pdbx_seq_one_letter_code
_entity_poly.pdbx_strand_id
1 'polypeptide(L)'
;GRGPEEVPARLTRLALEDHHSGAGQCAKCSLTLVPRRRGVVLWSVCPACKSYDNRVSTLPPPTSWVGRPRTLLGYKTDAAPPLLDTSLCVRCGELKECEVEEVSSFKIVCCRSCRHPIDGNPPKIPPQTNSNIHKVTFPSPITILDISSGFGFLLLQTSEELVIWGQLSFGG
;
A
#
# COMPACT_ATOMS: atom_id res chain seq x y z
N GLY A 1 -10.24 -0.23 -24.73
CA GLY A 1 -10.64 -0.12 -23.31
C GLY A 1 -10.02 -1.26 -22.53
N ARG A 2 -9.33 -0.98 -21.43
CA ARG A 2 -8.88 -2.04 -20.50
C ARG A 2 -9.59 -1.83 -19.17
N GLY A 3 -10.25 -2.89 -18.70
CA GLY A 3 -11.03 -2.94 -17.47
C GLY A 3 -10.16 -2.77 -16.21
N PRO A 4 -10.77 -2.87 -15.00
CA PRO A 4 -10.06 -2.77 -13.74
C PRO A 4 -8.94 -3.81 -13.71
N GLU A 5 -7.73 -3.32 -13.51
CA GLU A 5 -6.49 -4.10 -13.42
C GLU A 5 -6.67 -5.26 -12.44
N GLU A 6 -6.43 -6.48 -12.93
CA GLU A 6 -6.72 -7.73 -12.22
C GLU A 6 -5.93 -7.79 -10.92
N VAL A 7 -6.66 -7.85 -9.80
CA VAL A 7 -6.06 -8.23 -8.52
C VAL A 7 -5.46 -9.63 -8.72
N PRO A 8 -4.19 -9.87 -8.35
CA PRO A 8 -3.58 -11.19 -8.52
C PRO A 8 -4.48 -12.28 -7.93
N ALA A 9 -4.55 -13.43 -8.59
CA ALA A 9 -5.51 -14.47 -8.28
C ALA A 9 -5.58 -14.75 -6.76
N ARG A 10 -6.80 -14.68 -6.20
CA ARG A 10 -7.13 -14.93 -4.78
C ARG A 10 -6.69 -13.85 -3.78
N LEU A 11 -6.05 -12.77 -4.20
CA LEU A 11 -6.00 -11.55 -3.39
C LEU A 11 -7.34 -10.82 -3.48
N THR A 12 -7.68 -10.13 -2.40
CA THR A 12 -8.88 -9.32 -2.28
C THR A 12 -8.49 -7.92 -1.82
N ARG A 13 -9.23 -6.92 -2.29
CA ARG A 13 -9.12 -5.57 -1.75
C ARG A 13 -9.85 -5.50 -0.42
N LEU A 14 -9.10 -5.19 0.63
CA LEU A 14 -9.59 -5.05 1.99
C LEU A 14 -9.61 -3.58 2.38
N ALA A 15 -10.62 -3.18 3.15
CA ALA A 15 -10.60 -1.94 3.91
C ALA A 15 -9.92 -2.17 5.25
N LEU A 16 -8.95 -1.33 5.59
CA LEU A 16 -8.29 -1.25 6.89
C LEU A 16 -8.59 0.11 7.53
N GLU A 17 -9.10 0.10 8.75
CA GLU A 17 -9.21 1.32 9.56
C GLU A 17 -7.88 1.58 10.28
N ASP A 18 -7.36 2.80 10.15
CA ASP A 18 -6.22 3.25 10.97
C ASP A 18 -6.63 3.23 12.45
N HIS A 19 -5.66 3.02 13.33
CA HIS A 19 -5.89 3.13 14.77
C HIS A 19 -6.43 4.52 15.11
N HIS A 20 -7.46 4.55 15.97
CA HIS A 20 -8.07 5.77 16.48
C HIS A 20 -8.24 5.67 17.99
N SER A 21 -8.39 6.81 18.66
CA SER A 21 -8.71 6.85 20.09
C SER A 21 -10.01 6.09 20.34
N GLY A 22 -9.96 5.08 21.22
CA GLY A 22 -11.10 4.20 21.46
C GLY A 22 -11.24 3.04 20.48
N ALA A 23 -10.18 2.67 19.74
CA ALA A 23 -10.13 1.49 18.85
C ALA A 23 -10.45 0.13 19.52
N GLY A 24 -10.76 0.14 20.82
CA GLY A 24 -11.25 -1.00 21.56
C GLY A 24 -10.16 -1.76 22.28
N GLN A 25 -10.49 -3.00 22.60
CA GLN A 25 -9.67 -3.91 23.38
C GLN A 25 -9.27 -5.11 22.52
N CYS A 26 -8.12 -5.71 22.82
CA CYS A 26 -7.68 -6.93 22.17
C CYS A 26 -8.72 -8.04 22.37
N ALA A 27 -9.14 -8.69 21.29
CA ALA A 27 -10.15 -9.74 21.34
C ALA A 27 -9.73 -10.96 22.19
N LYS A 28 -8.42 -11.15 22.39
CA LYS A 28 -7.88 -12.31 23.13
C LYS A 28 -7.74 -12.06 24.63
N CYS A 29 -7.30 -10.86 25.03
CA CYS A 29 -6.96 -10.56 26.44
C CYS A 29 -7.63 -9.31 27.00
N SER A 30 -8.51 -8.67 26.24
CA SER A 30 -9.26 -7.46 26.61
C SER A 30 -8.42 -6.24 27.03
N LEU A 31 -7.11 -6.25 26.79
CA LEU A 31 -6.26 -5.09 27.04
C LEU A 31 -6.45 -4.04 25.96
N THR A 32 -6.41 -2.77 26.37
CA THR A 32 -6.50 -1.63 25.46
C THR A 32 -5.43 -1.72 24.37
N LEU A 33 -5.88 -1.57 23.12
CA LEU A 33 -4.99 -1.56 21.97
C LEU A 33 -4.20 -0.25 21.93
N VAL A 34 -2.92 -0.34 21.55
CA VAL A 34 -2.03 0.82 21.44
C VAL A 34 -1.63 1.07 19.98
N PRO A 35 -1.41 2.33 19.58
CA PRO A 35 -0.99 2.64 18.22
C PRO A 35 0.45 2.21 17.98
N ARG A 36 0.72 1.62 16.81
CA ARG A 36 2.07 1.41 16.29
C ARG A 36 2.14 1.82 14.82
N ARG A 37 3.02 2.76 14.50
CA ARG A 37 3.23 3.19 13.11
C ARG A 37 4.08 2.16 12.36
N ARG A 38 3.61 1.71 11.20
CA ARG A 38 4.45 1.03 10.19
C ARG A 38 4.21 1.66 8.83
N GLY A 39 5.18 2.48 8.40
CA GLY A 39 5.01 3.34 7.23
C GLY A 39 3.89 4.36 7.45
N VAL A 40 2.96 4.44 6.49
CA VAL A 40 1.81 5.38 6.55
C VAL A 40 0.60 4.82 7.31
N VAL A 41 0.64 3.53 7.67
CA VAL A 41 -0.46 2.84 8.37
C VAL A 41 -0.25 2.91 9.87
N LEU A 42 -1.33 3.23 10.60
CA LEU A 42 -1.34 3.20 12.06
C LEU A 42 -2.03 1.93 12.55
N TRP A 43 -1.23 1.00 13.06
CA TRP A 43 -1.68 -0.30 13.53
C TRP A 43 -2.21 -0.24 14.96
N SER A 44 -3.24 -1.02 15.24
CA SER A 44 -3.74 -1.29 16.58
C SER A 44 -3.07 -2.55 17.10
N VAL A 45 -2.22 -2.43 18.11
CA VAL A 45 -1.40 -3.53 18.64
C VAL A 45 -1.84 -3.86 20.05
N CYS A 46 -1.98 -5.15 20.35
CA CYS A 46 -2.10 -5.61 21.73
C CYS A 46 -0.71 -5.66 22.38
N PRO A 47 -0.47 -4.92 23.48
CA PRO A 47 0.85 -4.89 24.12
C PRO A 47 1.23 -6.22 24.79
N ALA A 48 0.24 -7.04 25.21
CA ALA A 48 0.49 -8.35 25.82
C ALA A 48 0.60 -9.47 24.79
N CYS A 49 -0.40 -9.60 23.90
CA CYS A 49 -0.43 -10.67 22.89
C CYS A 49 0.53 -10.44 21.73
N LYS A 50 1.05 -9.21 21.58
CA LYS A 50 1.87 -8.79 20.43
C LYS A 50 1.18 -9.00 19.08
N SER A 51 -0.16 -9.03 19.05
CA SER A 51 -0.99 -9.19 17.86
C SER A 51 -1.45 -7.84 17.29
N TYR A 52 -1.76 -7.82 15.99
CA TYR A 52 -2.45 -6.73 15.34
C TYR A 52 -3.95 -7.00 15.30
N ASP A 53 -4.74 -6.02 15.77
CA ASP A 53 -6.20 -6.14 15.93
C ASP A 53 -6.91 -4.91 15.32
N ASN A 54 -6.38 -4.36 14.23
CA ASN A 54 -7.13 -3.35 13.47
C ASN A 54 -8.47 -3.91 12.98
N ARG A 55 -9.45 -3.02 12.82
CA ARG A 55 -10.69 -3.35 12.11
C ARG A 55 -10.36 -3.50 10.63
N VAL A 56 -10.68 -4.69 10.10
CA VAL A 56 -10.46 -5.07 8.69
C VAL A 56 -11.77 -5.61 8.14
N SER A 57 -12.08 -5.28 6.89
CA SER A 57 -13.23 -5.83 6.17
C SER A 57 -12.93 -5.99 4.69
N THR A 58 -13.67 -6.85 4.00
CA THR A 58 -13.74 -6.82 2.54
C THR A 58 -14.45 -5.55 2.08
N LEU A 59 -14.09 -5.00 0.92
CA LEU A 59 -14.84 -3.87 0.36
C LEU A 59 -16.27 -4.27 -0.05
N PRO A 60 -17.26 -3.36 0.08
CA PRO A 60 -17.15 -2.02 0.67
C PRO A 60 -17.02 -2.05 2.21
N PRO A 61 -16.36 -1.05 2.83
CA PRO A 61 -16.24 -1.01 4.28
C PRO A 61 -17.61 -0.84 4.96
N PRO A 62 -17.79 -1.32 6.20
CA PRO A 62 -19.00 -1.07 6.98
C PRO A 62 -19.28 0.42 7.14
N THR A 63 -20.55 0.81 7.01
CA THR A 63 -20.99 2.21 7.15
C THR A 63 -20.79 2.79 8.55
N SER A 64 -20.54 1.93 9.55
CA SER A 64 -20.25 2.33 10.93
C SER A 64 -18.81 2.78 11.16
N TRP A 65 -17.93 2.66 10.16
CA TRP A 65 -16.54 3.12 10.25
C TRP A 65 -16.50 4.63 10.09
N VAL A 66 -15.62 5.29 10.86
CA VAL A 66 -15.47 6.74 10.82
C VAL A 66 -14.23 7.08 10.00
N GLY A 67 -14.39 7.98 9.02
CA GLY A 67 -13.29 8.40 8.14
C GLY A 67 -13.18 7.57 6.86
N ARG A 68 -12.05 7.70 6.16
CA ARG A 68 -11.77 6.98 4.92
C ARG A 68 -10.82 5.83 5.19
N PRO A 69 -11.28 4.57 5.23
CA PRO A 69 -10.40 3.43 5.41
C PRO A 69 -9.44 3.29 4.23
N ARG A 70 -8.27 2.71 4.51
CA ARG A 70 -7.27 2.42 3.49
C ARG A 70 -7.65 1.15 2.75
N THR A 71 -7.43 1.15 1.44
CA THR A 71 -7.61 -0.05 0.62
C THR A 71 -6.28 -0.77 0.51
N LEU A 72 -6.20 -2.01 0.97
CA LEU A 72 -4.99 -2.83 0.97
C LEU A 72 -5.23 -4.16 0.28
N LEU A 73 -4.17 -4.83 -0.16
CA LEU A 73 -4.24 -6.22 -0.60
C LEU A 73 -4.18 -7.19 0.58
N GLY A 74 -5.04 -8.21 0.55
CA GLY A 74 -5.06 -9.26 1.56
C GLY A 74 -6.08 -10.35 1.26
N TYR A 75 -6.27 -11.25 2.22
CA TYR A 75 -7.26 -12.33 2.14
C TYR A 75 -7.69 -12.73 3.55
N LYS A 76 -8.78 -13.48 3.68
CA LYS A 76 -9.21 -14.01 4.99
C LYS A 76 -8.32 -15.15 5.43
N THR A 77 -8.08 -15.29 6.73
CA THR A 77 -7.21 -16.34 7.29
C THR A 77 -7.72 -17.76 7.01
N ASP A 78 -9.03 -17.93 6.80
CA ASP A 78 -9.68 -19.21 6.45
C ASP A 78 -9.70 -19.51 4.95
N ALA A 79 -9.21 -18.59 4.10
CA ALA A 79 -9.12 -18.81 2.66
C ALA A 79 -7.84 -19.56 2.28
N ALA A 80 -7.88 -20.27 1.15
CA ALA A 80 -6.68 -20.87 0.57
C ALA A 80 -5.63 -19.79 0.27
N PRO A 81 -4.37 -19.94 0.73
CA PRO A 81 -3.35 -18.91 0.51
C PRO A 81 -3.14 -18.62 -0.99
N PRO A 82 -3.07 -17.34 -1.40
CA PRO A 82 -2.65 -16.97 -2.73
C PRO A 82 -1.16 -17.26 -2.94
N LEU A 83 -0.74 -17.41 -4.19
CA LEU A 83 0.68 -17.35 -4.52
C LEU A 83 1.12 -15.88 -4.37
N LEU A 84 2.03 -15.62 -3.43
CA LEU A 84 2.61 -14.29 -3.24
C LEU A 84 3.94 -14.26 -3.98
N ASP A 85 4.05 -13.38 -4.96
CA ASP A 85 5.27 -13.15 -5.72
C ASP A 85 5.86 -11.80 -5.31
N THR A 86 5.66 -10.78 -6.13
CA THR A 86 6.17 -9.43 -5.96
C THR A 86 5.04 -8.45 -6.19
N SER A 87 5.06 -7.34 -5.45
CA SER A 87 4.14 -6.23 -5.69
C SER A 87 4.87 -4.92 -5.54
N LEU A 88 4.33 -3.87 -6.17
CA LEU A 88 4.89 -2.53 -6.06
C LEU A 88 4.76 -2.05 -4.61
N CYS A 89 5.89 -1.81 -3.97
CA CYS A 89 5.91 -1.15 -2.68
C CYS A 89 6.09 0.35 -2.88
N VAL A 90 5.03 1.13 -2.65
CA VAL A 90 5.06 2.60 -2.80
C VAL A 90 6.10 3.26 -1.89
N ARG A 91 6.44 2.63 -0.75
CA ARG A 91 7.47 3.13 0.17
C ARG A 91 8.90 2.86 -0.34
N CYS A 92 9.12 1.73 -1.03
CA CYS A 92 10.42 1.42 -1.61
C CYS A 92 10.59 2.02 -3.02
N GLY A 93 9.49 2.31 -3.71
CA GLY A 93 9.51 2.79 -5.09
C GLY A 93 9.78 1.71 -6.15
N GLU A 94 9.65 0.42 -5.79
CA GLU A 94 10.02 -0.71 -6.66
C GLU A 94 9.18 -1.97 -6.36
N LEU A 95 9.24 -2.97 -7.26
CA LEU A 95 8.65 -4.29 -7.04
C LEU A 95 9.45 -5.03 -5.97
N LYS A 96 8.76 -5.49 -4.92
CA LYS A 96 9.38 -6.23 -3.81
C LYS A 96 8.63 -7.53 -3.57
N GLU A 97 9.38 -8.53 -3.12
CA GLU A 97 8.80 -9.74 -2.55
C GLU A 97 7.79 -9.39 -1.46
N CYS A 98 6.69 -10.12 -1.46
CA CYS A 98 5.61 -9.94 -0.52
C CYS A 98 5.64 -10.98 0.59
N GLU A 99 5.15 -10.58 1.74
CA GLU A 99 4.87 -11.44 2.89
C GLU A 99 3.48 -11.09 3.45
N VAL A 100 3.04 -11.80 4.48
CA VAL A 100 1.74 -11.54 5.13
C VAL A 100 1.87 -11.28 6.62
N GLU A 101 1.08 -10.33 7.09
CA GLU A 101 0.87 -10.06 8.51
C GLU A 101 -0.56 -10.47 8.88
N GLU A 102 -0.74 -11.19 9.98
CA GLU A 102 -2.06 -11.55 10.50
C GLU A 102 -2.65 -10.39 11.30
N VAL A 103 -3.90 -10.06 10.97
CA VAL A 103 -4.60 -8.89 11.49
C VAL A 103 -6.04 -9.31 11.71
N SER A 104 -6.40 -9.60 12.97
CA SER A 104 -7.68 -10.22 13.28
C SER A 104 -7.91 -11.48 12.41
N SER A 105 -9.05 -11.59 11.71
CA SER A 105 -9.39 -12.72 10.82
C SER A 105 -8.84 -12.58 9.39
N PHE A 106 -7.88 -11.70 9.16
CA PHE A 106 -7.32 -11.42 7.84
C PHE A 106 -5.79 -11.55 7.80
N LYS A 107 -5.28 -11.78 6.59
CA LYS A 107 -3.87 -11.72 6.23
C LYS A 107 -3.67 -10.53 5.30
N ILE A 108 -2.93 -9.52 5.76
CA ILE A 108 -2.60 -8.32 4.97
C ILE A 108 -1.26 -8.53 4.29
N VAL A 109 -1.21 -8.28 2.99
CA VAL A 109 0.03 -8.38 2.21
C VAL A 109 0.93 -7.18 2.50
N CYS A 110 2.18 -7.45 2.81
CA CYS A 110 3.19 -6.46 3.15
C CYS A 110 4.45 -6.66 2.30
N CYS A 111 5.15 -5.56 2.02
CA CYS A 111 6.49 -5.60 1.45
C CYS A 111 7.45 -6.26 2.44
N ARG A 112 8.15 -7.32 2.02
CA ARG A 112 9.11 -8.05 2.86
C ARG A 112 10.27 -7.19 3.34
N SER A 113 10.71 -6.24 2.51
CA SER A 113 11.85 -5.36 2.80
C SER A 113 11.54 -4.32 3.87
N CYS A 114 10.43 -3.58 3.74
CA CYS A 114 10.14 -2.45 4.63
C CYS A 114 8.90 -2.63 5.51
N ARG A 115 8.27 -3.82 5.46
CA ARG A 115 7.06 -4.21 6.21
C ARG A 115 5.85 -3.28 5.96
N HIS A 116 5.85 -2.54 4.85
CA HIS A 116 4.76 -1.63 4.48
C HIS A 116 3.63 -2.42 3.80
N PRO A 117 2.36 -2.22 4.18
CA PRO A 117 1.24 -2.87 3.51
C PRO A 117 1.15 -2.50 2.03
N ILE A 118 0.82 -3.48 1.19
CA ILE A 118 0.65 -3.26 -0.24
C ILE A 118 -0.73 -2.63 -0.50
N ASP A 119 -0.73 -1.52 -1.25
CA ASP A 119 -1.95 -0.80 -1.61
C ASP A 119 -2.84 -1.69 -2.51
N GLY A 120 -4.13 -1.77 -2.16
CA GLY A 120 -5.12 -2.49 -2.96
C GLY A 120 -5.60 -1.71 -4.18
N ASN A 121 -5.24 -0.43 -4.27
CA ASN A 121 -5.40 0.44 -5.41
C ASN A 121 -4.02 0.92 -5.89
N PRO A 122 -3.16 0.02 -6.40
CA PRO A 122 -1.84 0.43 -6.85
C PRO A 122 -1.95 1.54 -7.91
N PRO A 123 -1.07 2.54 -7.88
CA PRO A 123 -1.01 3.54 -8.94
C PRO A 123 -0.77 2.82 -10.26
N LYS A 124 -1.54 3.18 -11.30
CA LYS A 124 -1.36 2.62 -12.65
C LYS A 124 0.00 3.04 -13.18
N ILE A 125 0.98 2.14 -13.14
CA ILE A 125 2.27 2.36 -13.79
C ILE A 125 2.15 1.86 -15.22
N PRO A 126 2.29 2.72 -16.25
CA PRO A 126 2.25 2.27 -17.63
C PRO A 126 3.37 1.24 -17.89
N PRO A 127 3.10 0.14 -18.64
CA PRO A 127 4.12 -0.82 -19.02
C PRO A 127 5.30 -0.11 -19.70
N GLN A 128 6.51 -0.28 -19.16
CA GLN A 128 7.71 0.32 -19.70
C GLN A 128 8.39 -0.68 -20.64
N THR A 129 8.58 -0.32 -21.91
CA THR A 129 9.38 -1.10 -22.87
C THR A 129 10.83 -0.60 -22.96
N ASN A 130 11.21 0.39 -22.14
CA ASN A 130 12.56 0.95 -22.15
C ASN A 130 13.53 0.08 -21.35
N SER A 131 14.62 -0.33 -22.01
CA SER A 131 15.76 -1.00 -21.39
C SER A 131 16.56 -0.10 -20.42
N ASN A 132 16.31 1.22 -20.45
CA ASN A 132 16.85 2.19 -19.52
C ASN A 132 15.73 2.77 -18.65
N ILE A 133 15.65 2.28 -17.41
CA ILE A 133 14.59 2.53 -16.42
C ILE A 133 14.52 4.02 -15.99
N HIS A 134 15.47 4.85 -16.45
CA HIS A 134 15.65 6.25 -16.08
C HIS A 134 15.07 7.28 -17.06
N LYS A 135 14.50 6.85 -18.20
CA LYS A 135 14.01 7.78 -19.22
C LYS A 135 12.59 7.41 -19.66
N VAL A 136 11.62 8.24 -19.28
CA VAL A 136 10.24 8.12 -19.76
C VAL A 136 9.96 9.27 -20.70
N THR A 137 9.58 8.94 -21.93
CA THR A 137 9.16 9.91 -22.95
C THR A 137 7.66 9.80 -23.12
N PHE A 138 6.95 10.92 -23.04
CA PHE A 138 5.51 10.92 -23.22
C PHE A 138 5.15 11.49 -24.59
N PRO A 139 4.32 10.79 -25.39
CA PRO A 139 3.97 11.21 -26.74
C PRO A 139 2.93 12.34 -26.78
N SER A 140 2.47 12.83 -25.63
CA SER A 140 1.47 13.88 -25.51
C SER A 140 1.67 14.68 -24.21
N PRO A 141 1.25 15.95 -24.16
CA PRO A 141 1.30 16.75 -22.93
C PRO A 141 0.53 16.06 -21.81
N ILE A 142 1.15 15.95 -20.63
CA ILE A 142 0.50 15.42 -19.44
C ILE A 142 0.19 16.57 -18.50
N THR A 143 -1.03 16.61 -17.97
CA THR A 143 -1.37 17.46 -16.83
C THR A 143 -0.99 16.73 -15.55
N ILE A 144 0.05 17.20 -14.85
CA ILE A 144 0.44 16.69 -13.53
C ILE A 144 -0.46 17.35 -12.50
N LEU A 145 -1.43 16.58 -11.98
CA LEU A 145 -2.47 17.10 -11.07
C LEU A 145 -2.04 17.17 -9.60
N ASP A 146 -1.05 16.38 -9.19
CA ASP A 146 -0.52 16.40 -7.82
C ASP A 146 0.88 15.77 -7.77
N ILE A 147 1.74 16.29 -6.89
CA ILE A 147 3.04 15.70 -6.58
C ILE A 147 3.14 15.54 -5.07
N SER A 148 2.89 14.33 -4.57
CA SER A 148 3.03 14.06 -3.13
C SER A 148 4.50 14.05 -2.74
N SER A 149 4.87 14.98 -1.86
CA SER A 149 6.23 15.22 -1.35
C SER A 149 6.84 13.98 -0.67
N GLY A 150 8.05 13.60 -1.11
CA GLY A 150 8.84 12.54 -0.49
C GLY A 150 10.20 12.30 -1.15
N PHE A 151 10.40 12.79 -2.38
CA PHE A 151 11.66 12.72 -3.13
C PHE A 151 12.05 14.10 -3.67
N GLY A 152 13.35 14.37 -3.78
CA GLY A 152 13.85 15.54 -4.50
C GLY A 152 13.80 15.30 -6.00
N PHE A 153 12.94 16.05 -6.69
CA PHE A 153 12.84 16.04 -8.14
C PHE A 153 12.99 17.46 -8.69
N LEU A 154 13.66 17.60 -9.83
CA LEU A 154 13.70 18.79 -10.67
C LEU A 154 12.71 18.61 -11.82
N LEU A 155 11.85 19.59 -12.00
CA LEU A 155 11.00 19.72 -13.17
C LEU A 155 11.57 20.86 -14.03
N LEU A 156 11.89 20.59 -15.29
CA LEU A 156 12.39 21.59 -16.23
C LEU A 156 11.51 21.62 -17.47
N GLN A 157 10.81 22.74 -17.68
CA GLN A 157 9.95 22.96 -18.85
C GLN A 157 10.66 23.89 -19.83
N THR A 158 10.81 23.46 -21.08
CA THR A 158 11.32 24.28 -22.18
C THR A 158 10.18 24.64 -23.14
N SER A 159 10.47 25.36 -24.21
CA SER A 159 9.50 25.68 -25.27
C SER A 159 9.02 24.45 -26.05
N GLU A 160 9.70 23.30 -25.91
CA GLU A 160 9.45 22.10 -26.73
C GLU A 160 9.25 20.83 -25.89
N GLU A 161 9.72 20.78 -24.64
CA GLU A 161 9.68 19.57 -23.81
C GLU A 161 9.40 19.85 -22.31
N LEU A 162 8.91 18.82 -21.62
CA LEU A 162 8.86 18.77 -20.15
C LEU A 162 9.76 17.63 -19.66
N VAL A 163 10.81 17.98 -18.93
CA VAL A 163 11.80 17.05 -18.37
C VAL A 163 11.53 16.85 -16.89
N ILE A 164 11.36 15.60 -16.48
CA ILE A 164 11.21 15.21 -15.08
C ILE A 164 12.49 14.49 -14.66
N TRP A 165 13.22 15.06 -13.71
CA TRP A 165 14.47 14.53 -13.16
C TRP A 165 14.29 14.34 -11.65
N GLY A 166 14.80 13.25 -11.06
CA GLY A 166 14.68 13.00 -9.63
C GLY A 166 15.57 11.84 -9.17
N GLN A 167 15.91 11.81 -7.88
CA GLN A 167 16.85 10.84 -7.33
C GLN A 167 16.21 9.44 -7.22
N LEU A 168 16.66 8.55 -8.11
CA LEU A 168 16.69 7.11 -7.93
C LEU A 168 18.00 6.83 -7.17
N SER A 169 17.98 6.23 -5.98
CA SER A 169 19.10 6.34 -5.01
C SER A 169 20.44 5.78 -5.50
N PHE A 170 21.55 6.42 -5.10
CA PHE A 170 22.83 5.74 -4.84
C PHE A 170 23.27 6.02 -3.40
N GLY A 171 23.55 4.95 -2.64
CA GLY A 171 24.34 4.94 -1.41
C GLY A 171 23.52 5.03 -0.11
N GLY A 172 23.81 4.24 0.93
CA GLY A 172 25.04 3.45 1.19
C GLY A 172 24.91 1.95 1.02
#